data_AF-B9C0U9-F1
#
_entry.id   AF-B9C0U9-F1
#
_cell.length_a   1.000
_cell.length_b   1.000
_cell.length_c   1.000
_cell.angle_alpha   90.00
_cell.angle_beta   90.00
_cell.angle_gamma   90.00
#
_symmetry.space_group_name_H-M   'P 1'
#
loop_
_entity.id
_entity.type
_entity.pdbx_description
1 polymer ?
#
loop_
_entity_poly.entity_id
_entity_poly.type
_entity_poly.pdbx_seq_one_letter_code
_entity_poly.pdbx_strand_id
1 'polypeptide(L)'
;MIPPKEIESVQISIKSNTSKGLRPISWLVCRYRFRQSWPFSRYPLRQIYANGGQMATYRRRGSSWRVEVAKGGIRESASFNTKAEAVAWATKLEAEISAGQRRAYSKVDKTLSDGFDEYIEKVSPSMEKHDWNVTRLNFFREQMDFVGELMRNIKPEQ
;
A
#
# COMPACT_ATOMS: atom_id res chain seq x y z
N MET A 1 69.91 -21.45 -12.62
CA MET A 1 69.20 -20.70 -13.67
C MET A 1 68.02 -21.54 -14.10
N ILE A 2 66.83 -21.22 -13.59
CA ILE A 2 65.59 -21.96 -13.82
C ILE A 2 64.78 -21.13 -14.82
N PRO A 3 64.34 -21.70 -15.96
CA PRO A 3 63.61 -20.92 -16.95
C PRO A 3 62.18 -20.58 -16.45
N PRO A 4 61.64 -19.41 -16.85
CA PRO A 4 60.30 -18.99 -16.46
C PRO A 4 59.22 -19.88 -17.10
N LYS A 5 58.23 -20.28 -16.30
CA LYS A 5 57.05 -21.03 -16.76
C LYS A 5 56.20 -20.16 -17.69
N GLU A 6 55.98 -20.65 -18.91
CA GLU A 6 55.01 -20.17 -19.87
C GLU A 6 53.60 -20.16 -19.26
N ILE A 7 52.92 -19.02 -19.35
CA ILE A 7 51.50 -18.90 -19.04
C ILE A 7 50.77 -19.27 -20.34
N GLU A 8 50.30 -20.51 -20.42
CA GLU A 8 49.45 -20.96 -21.52
C GLU A 8 48.13 -20.20 -21.49
N SER A 9 47.87 -19.47 -22.58
CA SER A 9 46.61 -18.80 -22.88
C SER A 9 45.49 -19.83 -23.04
N VAL A 10 44.57 -19.88 -22.08
CA VAL A 10 43.33 -20.67 -22.19
C VAL A 10 42.45 -20.07 -23.28
N GLN A 11 42.42 -20.74 -24.44
CA GLN A 11 41.51 -20.47 -25.54
C GLN A 11 40.07 -20.82 -25.11
N ILE A 12 39.27 -19.81 -24.78
CA ILE A 12 37.83 -19.98 -24.59
C ILE A 12 37.20 -20.12 -25.98
N SER A 13 36.88 -21.36 -26.35
CA SER A 13 36.18 -21.72 -27.59
C SER A 13 34.71 -21.31 -27.49
N ILE A 14 34.38 -20.12 -28.01
CA ILE A 14 32.98 -19.70 -28.22
C ILE A 14 32.49 -20.36 -29.51
N LYS A 15 31.71 -21.44 -29.40
CA LYS A 15 31.01 -22.02 -30.55
C LYS A 15 29.81 -21.15 -30.91
N SER A 16 29.97 -20.33 -31.95
CA SER A 16 28.87 -19.68 -32.64
C SER A 16 28.03 -20.73 -33.39
N ASN A 17 26.82 -21.03 -32.92
CA ASN A 17 25.87 -21.80 -33.72
C ASN A 17 24.95 -20.83 -34.46
N THR A 18 25.23 -20.63 -35.74
CA THR A 18 24.35 -19.85 -36.63
C THR A 18 24.00 -20.66 -37.87
N SER A 19 22.71 -20.61 -38.18
CA SER A 19 22.04 -20.86 -39.45
C SER A 19 21.67 -22.32 -39.78
N LYS A 20 20.36 -22.56 -39.95
CA LYS A 20 19.65 -22.42 -41.24
C LYS A 20 18.17 -22.78 -41.08
N GLY A 21 17.29 -22.07 -41.76
CA GLY A 21 15.95 -22.60 -42.07
C GLY A 21 14.80 -21.59 -42.08
N LEU A 22 14.85 -20.58 -42.94
CA LEU A 22 13.66 -19.86 -43.40
C LEU A 22 12.77 -20.78 -44.24
N ARG A 23 11.47 -20.89 -43.92
CA ARG A 23 10.36 -21.14 -44.87
C ARG A 23 9.04 -20.58 -44.30
N PRO A 24 8.07 -20.21 -45.17
CA PRO A 24 7.29 -18.99 -45.02
C PRO A 24 5.80 -19.18 -44.67
N ILE A 25 5.24 -18.09 -44.14
CA ILE A 25 3.90 -17.52 -44.35
C ILE A 25 2.72 -18.52 -44.49
N SER A 26 1.90 -18.61 -43.45
CA SER A 26 0.47 -18.82 -43.62
C SER A 26 -0.31 -17.92 -42.68
N TRP A 27 -0.94 -16.92 -43.29
CA TRP A 27 -1.97 -16.09 -42.71
C TRP A 27 -3.14 -16.96 -42.26
N LEU A 28 -3.34 -17.10 -40.95
CA LEU A 28 -4.68 -17.34 -40.42
C LEU A 28 -5.02 -16.24 -39.43
N VAL A 29 -5.71 -15.26 -39.99
CA VAL A 29 -6.76 -14.44 -39.39
C VAL A 29 -7.35 -15.12 -38.15
N CYS A 30 -6.98 -14.67 -36.96
CA CYS A 30 -7.81 -14.83 -35.78
C CYS A 30 -8.21 -13.43 -35.31
N ARG A 31 -9.15 -12.87 -36.06
CA ARG A 31 -9.85 -11.62 -35.76
C ARG A 31 -10.72 -11.88 -34.53
N TYR A 32 -10.16 -11.70 -33.33
CA TYR A 32 -10.95 -11.62 -32.11
C TYR A 32 -11.73 -10.29 -32.15
N ARG A 33 -12.91 -10.33 -32.77
CA ARG A 33 -13.87 -9.23 -32.72
C ARG A 33 -14.52 -9.25 -31.33
N PHE A 34 -13.79 -8.73 -30.34
CA PHE A 34 -14.35 -8.46 -29.03
C PHE A 34 -15.37 -7.32 -29.17
N ARG A 35 -16.62 -7.72 -29.33
CA ARG A 35 -17.82 -6.90 -29.42
C ARG A 35 -17.99 -6.16 -28.09
N GLN A 36 -17.38 -4.99 -27.98
CA GLN A 36 -17.67 -4.02 -26.92
C GLN A 36 -19.04 -3.39 -27.21
N SER A 37 -20.09 -4.06 -26.74
CA SER A 37 -21.40 -3.44 -26.52
C SER A 37 -21.88 -3.81 -25.12
N TRP A 38 -21.08 -3.41 -24.13
CA TRP A 38 -21.56 -3.27 -22.77
C TRP A 38 -22.05 -1.83 -22.63
N PRO A 39 -23.35 -1.59 -22.34
CA PRO A 39 -23.76 -0.28 -21.88
C PRO A 39 -23.14 -0.16 -20.49
N PHE A 40 -21.94 0.41 -20.43
CA PHE A 40 -21.41 0.97 -19.20
C PHE A 40 -22.40 2.06 -18.81
N SER A 41 -23.41 1.68 -18.04
CA SER A 41 -24.28 2.60 -17.35
C SER A 41 -23.33 3.47 -16.55
N ARG A 42 -23.06 4.67 -17.08
CA ARG A 42 -22.54 5.78 -16.31
C ARG A 42 -23.61 6.07 -15.28
N TYR A 43 -23.62 5.27 -14.21
CA TYR A 43 -24.03 5.78 -12.94
C TYR A 43 -23.05 6.93 -12.69
N PRO A 44 -23.50 8.19 -12.65
CA PRO A 44 -22.68 9.24 -12.09
C PRO A 44 -22.46 8.79 -10.65
N LEU A 45 -21.30 8.21 -10.36
CA LEU A 45 -20.84 8.03 -9.00
C LEU A 45 -20.88 9.42 -8.39
N ARG A 46 -21.89 9.62 -7.54
CA ARG A 46 -22.26 10.89 -6.93
C ARG A 46 -20.99 11.47 -6.29
N GLN A 47 -20.38 12.44 -6.95
CA GLN A 47 -19.20 13.17 -6.52
C GLN A 47 -19.59 14.04 -5.32
N ILE A 48 -19.52 13.47 -4.11
CA ILE A 48 -19.69 14.25 -2.87
C ILE A 48 -18.52 14.07 -1.90
N TYR A 49 -17.43 13.42 -2.34
CA TYR A 49 -16.32 13.05 -1.48
C TYR A 49 -14.97 13.65 -1.90
N ALA A 50 -14.98 14.80 -2.56
CA ALA A 50 -13.77 15.58 -2.78
C ALA A 50 -13.90 16.88 -1.99
N ASN A 51 -13.16 16.96 -0.89
CA ASN A 51 -12.93 18.13 -0.05
C ASN A 51 -14.04 18.52 0.95
N GLY A 52 -13.73 18.28 2.22
CA GLY A 52 -13.92 19.25 3.31
C GLY A 52 -15.34 19.75 3.57
N GLY A 53 -16.01 19.10 4.52
CA GLY A 53 -17.13 19.71 5.24
C GLY A 53 -18.46 19.01 5.01
N GLN A 54 -18.64 17.81 5.57
CA GLN A 54 -19.99 17.34 5.85
C GLN A 54 -20.17 17.24 7.36
N MET A 55 -21.06 18.10 7.85
CA MET A 55 -21.50 18.18 9.23
C MET A 55 -22.24 16.90 9.64
N ALA A 56 -22.30 16.61 10.94
CA ALA A 56 -23.10 15.51 11.47
C ALA A 56 -24.55 15.54 10.92
N THR A 57 -24.98 14.42 10.33
CA THR A 57 -26.33 14.26 9.82
C THR A 57 -27.18 13.53 10.84
N TYR A 58 -28.35 14.09 11.17
CA TYR A 58 -29.28 13.54 12.13
C TYR A 58 -30.52 13.04 11.40
N ARG A 59 -30.84 11.75 11.56
CA ARG A 59 -32.03 11.14 10.99
C ARG A 59 -32.85 10.47 12.07
N ARG A 60 -34.16 10.73 12.06
CA ARG A 60 -35.10 10.10 13.00
C ARG A 60 -35.60 8.78 12.42
N ARG A 61 -35.54 7.71 13.22
CA ARG A 61 -36.08 6.36 12.96
C ARG A 61 -37.07 6.04 14.08
N GLY A 62 -38.33 6.45 13.91
CA GLY A 62 -39.38 6.25 14.92
C GLY A 62 -39.08 7.00 16.23
N SER A 63 -38.79 6.23 17.29
CA SER A 63 -38.39 6.73 18.61
C SER A 63 -36.88 6.97 18.76
N SER A 64 -36.06 6.55 17.79
CA SER A 64 -34.60 6.67 17.85
C SER A 64 -34.06 7.75 16.91
N TRP A 65 -32.92 8.32 17.30
CA TRP A 65 -32.14 9.30 16.58
C TRP A 65 -30.84 8.66 16.10
N ARG A 66 -30.65 8.55 14.79
CA ARG A 66 -29.37 8.13 14.22
C ARG A 66 -28.56 9.32 13.79
N VAL A 67 -27.28 9.28 14.13
CA VAL A 67 -26.28 10.28 13.81
C VAL A 67 -25.27 9.63 12.87
N GLU A 68 -24.92 10.32 11.78
CA GLU A 68 -23.84 9.92 10.90
C GLU A 68 -22.86 11.09 10.77
N VAL A 69 -21.62 10.87 11.19
CA VAL A 69 -20.54 11.85 11.14
C VAL A 69 -19.57 11.42 10.05
N ALA A 70 -19.31 12.30 9.09
CA ALA A 70 -18.37 12.07 7.99
C ALA A 70 -17.37 13.22 7.93
N LYS A 71 -16.29 13.13 8.72
CA LYS A 71 -15.27 14.18 8.82
C LYS A 71 -13.87 13.59 8.68
N GLY A 72 -13.03 14.22 7.85
CA GLY A 72 -11.62 13.83 7.70
C GLY A 72 -11.39 12.40 7.18
N GLY A 73 -12.31 11.88 6.35
CA GLY A 73 -12.24 10.50 5.82
C GLY A 73 -12.72 9.41 6.78
N ILE A 74 -13.15 9.78 7.99
CA ILE A 74 -13.72 8.86 8.98
C ILE A 74 -15.24 8.95 8.91
N ARG A 75 -15.92 7.80 8.77
CA ARG A 75 -17.38 7.71 8.78
C ARG A 75 -17.83 6.85 9.95
N GLU A 76 -18.47 7.48 10.92
CA GLU A 76 -19.02 6.80 12.10
C GLU A 76 -20.52 7.04 12.18
N SER A 77 -21.26 6.02 12.66
CA SER A 77 -22.69 6.15 12.87
C SER A 77 -23.11 5.51 14.18
N ALA A 78 -23.97 6.20 14.93
CA ALA A 78 -24.55 5.71 16.17
C ALA A 78 -26.04 6.07 16.24
N SER A 79 -26.78 5.32 17.06
CA SER A 79 -28.20 5.55 17.32
C SER A 79 -28.40 5.86 18.81
N PHE A 80 -29.21 6.86 19.12
CA PHE A 80 -29.53 7.35 20.45
C PHE A 80 -31.04 7.48 20.63
N ASN A 81 -31.52 7.57 21.88
CA ASN A 81 -32.95 7.76 22.16
C ASN A 81 -33.33 9.24 22.13
N THR A 82 -32.41 10.14 22.49
CA THR A 82 -32.67 11.58 22.51
C THR A 82 -31.85 12.33 21.47
N LYS A 83 -32.40 13.44 20.95
CA LYS A 83 -31.70 14.32 20.02
C LYS A 83 -30.50 15.02 20.68
N ALA A 84 -30.62 15.33 21.98
CA ALA A 84 -29.57 16.00 22.74
C ALA A 84 -28.31 15.12 22.88
N GLU A 85 -28.50 13.83 23.22
CA GLU A 85 -27.39 12.85 23.25
C GLU A 85 -26.73 12.70 21.88
N ALA A 86 -27.56 12.60 20.84
CA ALA A 86 -27.09 12.52 19.45
C ALA A 86 -26.20 13.71 19.07
N VAL A 87 -26.60 14.94 19.43
CA VAL A 87 -25.81 16.15 19.18
C VAL A 87 -24.53 16.15 20.00
N ALA A 88 -24.59 15.85 21.30
CA ALA A 88 -23.42 15.83 22.18
C ALA A 88 -22.37 14.81 21.71
N TRP A 89 -22.81 13.62 21.28
CA TRP A 89 -21.94 12.60 20.71
C TRP A 89 -21.31 13.06 19.39
N ALA A 90 -22.09 13.68 18.51
CA ALA A 90 -21.58 14.23 17.26
C ALA A 90 -20.49 15.29 17.50
N THR A 91 -20.74 16.23 18.41
CA THR A 91 -19.78 17.29 18.74
C THR A 91 -18.50 16.72 19.35
N LYS A 92 -18.62 15.73 20.25
CA LYS A 92 -17.45 15.02 20.80
C LYS A 92 -16.64 14.33 19.70
N LEU A 93 -17.31 13.62 18.78
CA LEU A 93 -16.64 12.99 17.65
C LEU A 93 -15.95 14.00 16.73
N GLU A 94 -16.62 15.10 16.41
CA GLU A 94 -16.06 16.13 15.54
C GLU A 94 -14.84 16.79 16.17
N ALA A 95 -14.82 16.96 17.50
CA ALA A 95 -13.68 17.43 18.27
C ALA A 95 -12.54 16.41 18.27
N GLU A 96 -12.82 15.12 18.50
CA GLU A 96 -11.81 14.04 18.46
C GLU A 96 -11.16 13.89 17.07
N ILE A 97 -11.97 14.03 16.01
CA ILE A 97 -11.48 14.02 14.62
C ILE A 97 -10.65 15.28 14.35
N SER A 98 -11.08 16.45 14.82
CA SER A 98 -10.35 17.71 14.66
C SER A 98 -9.01 17.69 15.40
N ALA A 99 -8.96 17.11 16.60
CA ALA A 99 -7.75 16.92 17.37
C ALA A 99 -6.82 15.85 16.79
N GLY A 100 -7.20 15.20 15.68
CA GLY A 100 -6.40 14.17 15.01
C GLY A 100 -6.35 12.84 15.76
N GLN A 101 -7.06 12.68 16.87
CA GLN A 101 -7.01 11.49 17.74
C GLN A 101 -7.59 10.24 17.07
N ARG A 102 -8.54 10.42 16.14
CA ARG A 102 -9.23 9.31 15.44
C ARG A 102 -8.73 9.02 14.03
N ARG A 103 -7.67 9.67 13.55
CA ARG A 103 -7.10 9.29 12.26
C ARG A 103 -6.51 7.89 12.38
N ALA A 104 -7.25 6.88 11.93
CA ALA A 104 -6.91 5.45 12.06
C ALA A 104 -5.53 5.10 11.50
N TYR A 105 -5.07 5.83 10.47
CA TYR A 105 -3.75 5.63 9.87
C TYR A 105 -2.64 6.51 10.48
N SER A 106 -2.99 7.52 11.29
CA SER A 106 -2.10 8.65 11.60
C SER A 106 -1.71 8.79 13.07
N LYS A 107 -1.79 7.74 13.89
CA LYS A 107 -1.29 7.82 15.27
C LYS A 107 -0.09 6.93 15.55
N VAL A 108 0.44 6.30 14.51
CA VAL A 108 1.65 5.48 14.63
C VAL A 108 2.84 6.43 14.47
N ASP A 109 3.30 6.96 15.60
CA ASP A 109 4.55 7.72 15.69
C ASP A 109 5.74 6.77 15.75
N LYS A 110 5.78 5.79 14.84
CA LYS A 110 6.87 4.82 14.72
C LYS A 110 7.71 5.15 13.50
N THR A 111 9.01 5.02 13.67
CA THR A 111 9.98 5.07 12.59
C THR A 111 9.99 3.75 11.82
N LEU A 112 10.59 3.74 10.63
CA LEU A 112 10.82 2.50 9.89
C LEU A 112 11.70 1.54 10.70
N SER A 113 12.70 2.08 11.41
CA SER A 113 13.54 1.34 12.36
C SER A 113 12.72 0.57 13.39
N ASP A 114 11.78 1.24 14.05
CA ASP A 114 10.93 0.61 15.07
C ASP A 114 10.09 -0.52 14.47
N GLY A 115 9.67 -0.36 13.21
CA GLY A 115 8.96 -1.40 12.46
C GLY A 115 9.80 -2.65 12.20
N PHE A 116 11.10 -2.48 11.91
CA PHE A 116 12.02 -3.60 11.76
C PHE A 116 12.24 -4.33 13.08
N ASP A 117 12.43 -3.62 14.18
CA ASP A 117 12.61 -4.22 15.50
C ASP A 117 11.37 -5.00 15.92
N GLU A 118 10.19 -4.41 15.77
CA GLU A 118 8.91 -5.08 16.06
C GLU A 118 8.71 -6.35 15.22
N TYR A 119 9.13 -6.33 13.95
CA TYR A 119 9.06 -7.51 13.09
C TYR A 119 10.01 -8.63 13.56
N ILE A 120 11.25 -8.26 13.92
CA ILE A 120 12.25 -9.21 14.43
C ILE A 120 11.79 -9.85 15.74
N GLU A 121 11.17 -9.08 16.63
CA GLU A 121 10.71 -9.56 17.93
C GLU A 121 9.43 -10.40 17.85
N LYS A 122 8.44 -9.99 17.05
CA LYS A 122 7.09 -10.59 17.09
C LYS A 122 6.85 -11.63 16.02
N VAL A 123 7.41 -11.46 14.83
CA VAL A 123 7.07 -12.28 13.66
C VAL A 123 8.21 -13.23 13.32
N SER A 124 9.43 -12.70 13.25
CA SER A 124 10.62 -13.45 12.82
C SER A 124 10.92 -14.72 13.64
N PRO A 125 10.70 -14.81 14.96
CA PRO A 125 11.06 -16.02 15.73
C PRO A 125 10.21 -17.23 15.36
N SER A 126 9.02 -17.00 14.80
CA SER A 126 8.15 -18.07 14.30
C SER A 126 8.54 -18.58 12.91
N MET A 127 9.47 -17.89 12.22
CA MET A 127 9.89 -18.22 10.87
C MET A 127 11.21 -18.98 10.88
N GLU A 128 11.30 -20.02 10.03
CA GLU A 128 12.50 -20.85 9.88
C GLU A 128 13.77 -20.04 9.49
N LYS A 129 13.58 -18.88 8.86
CA LYS A 129 14.65 -18.01 8.35
C LYS A 129 14.86 -16.76 9.21
N HIS A 130 14.77 -16.92 10.53
CA HIS A 130 14.97 -15.83 11.48
C HIS A 130 16.32 -15.12 11.27
N ASP A 131 17.42 -15.87 11.24
CA ASP A 131 18.78 -15.33 11.11
C ASP A 131 19.00 -14.57 9.80
N TRP A 132 18.38 -15.05 8.72
CA TRP A 132 18.41 -14.36 7.43
C TRP A 132 17.63 -13.04 7.47
N ASN A 133 16.48 -13.02 8.15
CA ASN A 133 15.69 -11.81 8.30
C ASN A 133 16.45 -10.75 9.12
N VAL A 134 17.15 -11.15 10.17
CA VAL A 134 18.01 -10.23 10.95
C VAL A 134 19.11 -9.63 10.06
N THR A 135 19.84 -10.49 9.34
CA THR A 135 20.91 -10.04 8.45
C THR A 135 20.40 -9.11 7.35
N ARG A 136 19.27 -9.46 6.73
CA ARG A 136 18.62 -8.64 5.69
C ARG A 136 18.16 -7.28 6.22
N LEU A 137 17.55 -7.24 7.40
CA LEU A 137 17.07 -5.99 7.97
C LEU A 137 18.24 -5.09 8.39
N ASN A 138 19.33 -5.65 8.91
CA ASN A 138 20.57 -4.90 9.15
C ASN A 138 21.15 -4.32 7.86
N PHE A 139 21.16 -5.09 6.78
CA PHE A 139 21.56 -4.57 5.47
C PHE A 139 20.68 -3.38 5.02
N PHE A 140 19.35 -3.47 5.20
CA PHE A 140 18.47 -2.34 4.86
C PHE A 140 18.68 -1.12 5.76
N ARG A 141 19.04 -1.31 7.04
CA ARG A 141 19.39 -0.21 7.94
C ARG A 141 20.60 0.57 7.46
N GLU A 142 21.58 -0.10 6.86
CA GLU A 142 22.79 0.53 6.35
C GLU A 142 22.62 1.17 4.98
N GLN A 143 21.75 0.61 4.12
CA GLN A 143 21.59 1.07 2.74
C GLN A 143 20.52 2.16 2.55
N MET A 144 19.57 2.30 3.47
CA MET A 144 18.45 3.23 3.33
C MET A 144 18.62 4.44 4.25
N ASP A 145 18.62 5.64 3.67
CA ASP A 145 18.84 6.89 4.41
C ASP A 145 17.65 7.30 5.29
N PHE A 146 16.43 6.85 4.96
CA PHE A 146 15.19 7.24 5.64
C PHE A 146 14.76 6.28 6.76
N VAL A 147 15.62 5.36 7.21
CA VAL A 147 15.26 4.33 8.21
C VAL A 147 14.92 4.95 9.57
N GLY A 148 15.55 6.07 9.92
CA GLY A 148 15.24 6.85 11.12
C GLY A 148 14.04 7.79 10.98
N GLU A 149 13.46 7.91 9.78
CA GLU A 149 12.29 8.77 9.57
C GLU A 149 11.01 8.10 10.03
N LEU A 150 10.04 8.92 10.44
CA LEU A 150 8.68 8.47 10.69
C LEU A 150 8.11 7.87 9.41
N MET A 151 7.48 6.70 9.51
CA MET A 151 7.00 5.96 8.35
C MET A 151 5.99 6.75 7.50
N ARG A 152 5.30 7.72 8.12
CA ARG A 152 4.41 8.68 7.44
C ARG A 152 5.13 9.61 6.47
N ASN A 153 6.36 10.00 6.79
CA ASN A 153 7.10 11.04 6.07
C ASN A 153 7.84 10.50 4.84
N ILE A 154 7.95 9.16 4.73
CA ILE A 154 8.65 8.51 3.63
C ILE A 154 7.89 8.76 2.32
N LYS A 155 8.59 9.34 1.34
CA LYS A 155 8.06 9.64 0.01
C LYS A 155 8.73 8.74 -1.04
N PRO A 156 8.06 8.43 -2.16
CA PRO A 156 8.64 7.59 -3.21
C PRO A 156 9.78 8.25 -4.00
N GLU A 157 10.05 9.54 -3.77
CA GLU A 157 11.05 10.32 -4.50
C GLU A 157 12.41 10.40 -3.79
N GLN A 158 12.53 9.79 -2.60
CA GLN A 158 13.76 9.77 -1.79
C GLN A 158 14.77 8.75 -2.31
#